data_AF-A0A1H0TSM2-F1
#
_entry.id   AF-A0A1H0TSM2-F1
#
_cell.length_a   1.000
_cell.length_b   1.000
_cell.length_c   1.000
_cell.angle_alpha   90.00
_cell.angle_beta   90.00
_cell.angle_gamma   90.00
#
_symmetry.space_group_name_H-M   'P 1'
#
loop_
_entity.id
_entity.type
_entity.pdbx_description
1 polymer ?
#
loop_
_entity_poly.entity_id
_entity_poly.type
_entity_poly.pdbx_seq_one_letter_code
_entity_poly.pdbx_strand_id
1 'polypeptide(L)'
;MVGVLAVDKAGVLWLYPGNGKGGFRAVRSQVGTGWNTLGSVGPLGDFTGDGRADVVGITMAGEFRLYAGNGKGRVYAGRVIGTGWQRYF
;
A
#
# COMPACT_ATOMS: atom_id res chain seq x y z
N MET A 1 16.46 6.30 -0.86
CA MET A 1 15.42 6.91 -1.72
C MET A 1 14.11 6.77 -0.98
N VAL A 2 13.43 7.86 -0.63
CA VAL A 2 12.16 7.83 0.11
C VAL A 2 11.03 8.18 -0.84
N GLY A 3 9.94 7.43 -0.85
CA GLY A 3 8.75 7.70 -1.65
C GLY A 3 7.51 7.79 -0.76
N VAL A 4 6.38 8.22 -1.34
CA VAL A 4 5.10 8.34 -0.65
C VAL A 4 4.04 7.49 -1.35
N LEU A 5 3.21 6.81 -0.56
CA LEU A 5 2.00 6.17 -1.04
C LEU A 5 0.80 7.10 -0.82
N ALA A 6 -0.10 7.18 -1.79
CA ALA A 6 -1.35 7.94 -1.65
C ALA A 6 -2.50 7.25 -2.39
N VAL A 7 -3.70 7.32 -1.82
CA VAL A 7 -4.93 6.84 -2.46
C VAL A 7 -5.67 8.03 -3.04
N ASP A 8 -6.05 7.95 -4.32
CA ASP A 8 -6.86 8.98 -4.95
C ASP A 8 -8.38 8.77 -4.75
N LYS A 9 -9.19 9.74 -5.20
CA LYS A 9 -10.65 9.69 -5.08
C LYS A 9 -11.29 8.50 -5.82
N ALA A 10 -10.61 7.95 -6.83
CA ALA A 10 -11.08 6.77 -7.57
C ALA A 10 -10.68 5.46 -6.87
N GLY A 11 -10.04 5.52 -5.70
CA GLY A 11 -9.58 4.35 -4.95
C GLY A 11 -8.33 3.70 -5.54
N VAL A 12 -7.55 4.44 -6.33
CA VAL A 12 -6.28 3.95 -6.88
C VAL A 12 -5.16 4.28 -5.90
N LEU A 13 -4.37 3.27 -5.53
CA LEU A 13 -3.13 3.46 -4.77
C LEU A 13 -1.99 3.80 -5.72
N TRP A 14 -1.35 4.92 -5.45
CA TRP A 14 -0.23 5.46 -6.21
C TRP A 14 1.04 5.48 -5.36
N LEU A 15 2.16 5.14 -5.97
CA LEU A 15 3.50 5.41 -5.48
C LEU A 15 4.03 6.67 -6.16
N TYR A 16 4.46 7.63 -5.35
CA TYR A 16 5.21 8.82 -5.73
C TYR A 16 6.68 8.62 -5.33
N PRO A 17 7.54 8.19 -6.27
CA PRO A 17 8.93 7.92 -5.94
C PRO A 17 9.68 9.23 -5.68
N GLY A 18 10.49 9.30 -4.63
CA GLY A 18 11.38 10.42 -4.42
C GLY A 18 12.45 10.52 -5.50
N ASN A 19 12.84 11.76 -5.82
CA ASN A 19 13.92 12.05 -6.76
C ASN A 19 15.30 12.17 -6.09
N GLY A 20 15.38 12.01 -4.77
CA GLY A 20 16.61 12.14 -3.99
C GLY A 20 17.09 13.58 -3.76
N LYS A 21 16.32 14.58 -4.21
CA LYS A 21 16.62 16.02 -4.12
C LYS A 21 15.53 16.78 -3.35
N GLY A 22 14.81 16.10 -2.47
CA GLY A 22 13.69 16.68 -1.70
C GLY A 22 12.37 16.79 -2.46
N GLY A 23 12.24 16.20 -3.65
CA GLY A 23 10.98 16.15 -4.42
C GLY A 23 10.62 14.75 -4.91
N PHE A 24 9.59 14.69 -5.75
CA PHE A 24 9.15 13.45 -6.41
C PHE A 24 9.61 13.38 -7.86
N ARG A 25 9.63 12.17 -8.42
CA ARG A 25 9.77 11.96 -9.86
C ARG A 25 8.51 12.45 -10.58
N ALA A 26 8.66 12.87 -11.84
CA ALA A 26 7.55 13.32 -12.67
C ALA A 26 6.48 12.24 -12.89
N VAL A 27 6.91 10.97 -12.94
CA VAL A 27 6.03 9.83 -13.15
C VAL A 27 5.75 9.12 -11.83
N ARG A 28 4.47 9.09 -11.43
CA ARG A 28 3.95 8.22 -10.38
C ARG A 28 3.61 6.84 -10.94
N SER A 29 3.63 5.82 -10.10
CA SER A 29 3.32 4.44 -10.48
C SER A 29 2.04 3.96 -9.80
N GLN A 30 1.15 3.32 -10.55
CA GLN A 30 -0.04 2.69 -9.98
C GLN A 30 0.34 1.39 -9.30
N VAL A 31 -0.01 1.25 -8.02
CA VAL A 31 0.23 0.05 -7.22
C VAL A 31 -0.96 -0.91 -7.27
N GLY A 32 -2.19 -0.38 -7.22
CA GLY A 32 -3.43 -1.17 -7.29
C GLY A 32 -4.70 -0.31 -7.26
N THR A 33 -5.86 -0.96 -7.25
CA THR A 33 -7.20 -0.33 -7.23
C THR A 33 -8.05 -0.88 -6.07
N GLY A 34 -9.17 -0.22 -5.74
CA GLY A 34 -10.09 -0.64 -4.69
C GLY A 34 -9.69 -0.23 -3.25
N TRP A 35 -8.74 0.68 -3.12
CA TRP A 35 -8.15 1.08 -1.83
C TRP A 35 -8.99 2.07 -1.03
N ASN A 36 -10.05 2.63 -1.62
CA ASN A 36 -11.02 3.49 -0.94
C ASN A 36 -11.93 2.76 0.06
N THR A 37 -11.81 1.44 0.16
CA THR A 37 -12.55 0.60 1.13
C THR A 37 -11.81 0.43 2.46
N LEU A 38 -10.59 0.96 2.56
CA LEU A 38 -9.71 0.84 3.72
C LEU A 38 -9.81 2.09 4.59
N GLY A 39 -9.86 1.90 5.90
CA GLY A 39 -9.75 2.98 6.88
C GLY A 39 -8.31 3.44 7.11
N SER A 40 -7.34 2.55 6.89
CA SER A 40 -5.92 2.89 6.83
C SER A 40 -5.17 2.04 5.81
N VAL A 41 -4.08 2.60 5.28
CA VAL A 41 -3.15 1.94 4.38
C VAL A 41 -1.73 2.41 4.69
N GLY A 42 -0.76 1.51 4.62
CA GLY A 42 0.64 1.86 4.86
C GLY A 42 1.62 0.86 4.25
N PRO A 43 2.88 1.30 4.03
CA PRO A 43 3.96 0.39 3.66
C PRO A 43 4.30 -0.53 4.84
N LEU A 44 4.59 -1.80 4.58
CA LEU A 44 5.03 -2.76 5.60
C LEU A 44 6.51 -3.17 5.45
N GLY A 45 7.17 -2.80 4.36
CA GLY A 45 8.49 -3.34 4.03
C GLY A 45 8.37 -4.76 3.44
N ASP A 46 9.40 -5.60 3.55
CA ASP A 46 9.33 -7.00 3.11
C ASP A 46 8.85 -7.89 4.25
N PHE A 47 7.54 -8.04 4.38
CA PHE A 47 6.93 -8.85 5.44
C PHE A 47 6.80 -10.32 5.04
N THR A 48 6.68 -10.59 3.74
CA THR A 48 6.60 -11.95 3.21
C THR A 48 7.95 -12.67 3.14
N GLY A 49 9.06 -11.93 3.19
CA GLY A 49 10.42 -12.46 3.12
C GLY A 49 10.85 -12.81 1.69
N ASP A 50 10.18 -12.25 0.68
CA ASP A 50 10.43 -12.56 -0.74
C ASP A 50 11.34 -11.52 -1.43
N GLY A 51 11.89 -10.59 -0.66
CA GLY A 51 12.76 -9.50 -1.12
C GLY A 51 12.00 -8.33 -1.74
N ARG A 52 10.67 -8.25 -1.59
CA ARG A 52 9.83 -7.21 -2.21
C ARG A 52 9.07 -6.44 -1.16
N ALA A 53 8.82 -5.16 -1.45
CA ALA A 53 8.03 -4.33 -0.56
C ALA A 53 6.54 -4.70 -0.62
N ASP A 54 5.95 -4.93 0.55
CA ASP A 54 4.56 -5.24 0.80
C ASP A 54 3.80 -4.01 1.33
N VAL A 55 2.48 -4.05 1.17
CA VAL A 55 1.56 -3.04 1.66
C VAL A 55 0.55 -3.70 2.60
N VAL A 56 0.11 -2.97 3.61
CA VAL A 56 -1.02 -3.36 4.44
C VAL A 56 -2.12 -2.32 4.40
N GLY A 57 -3.32 -2.77 4.74
CA GLY A 57 -4.36 -1.86 5.17
C GLY A 57 -5.39 -2.55 6.04
N ILE A 58 -6.16 -1.72 6.74
CA ILE A 58 -7.24 -2.18 7.59
C ILE A 58 -8.55 -1.72 6.93
N THR A 59 -9.47 -2.66 6.68
CA THR A 59 -10.79 -2.34 6.13
C THR A 59 -11.64 -1.61 7.18
N MET A 60 -12.68 -0.90 6.75
CA MET A 60 -13.66 -0.31 7.68
C MET A 60 -14.36 -1.35 8.58
N ALA A 61 -14.42 -2.61 8.12
CA ALA A 61 -14.95 -3.74 8.90
C ALA A 61 -13.91 -4.36 9.86
N GLY A 62 -12.67 -3.87 9.89
CA GLY A 62 -11.62 -4.32 10.79
C GLY A 62 -10.82 -5.52 10.32
N GLU A 63 -10.90 -5.90 9.05
CA GLU A 63 -9.98 -6.89 8.48
C GLU A 63 -8.62 -6.24 8.29
N PHE A 64 -7.58 -6.80 8.90
CA PHE A 64 -6.21 -6.44 8.61
C PHE A 64 -5.72 -7.29 7.43
N ARG A 65 -5.37 -6.63 6.32
CA ARG A 65 -5.04 -7.30 5.06
C ARG A 65 -3.62 -6.99 4.63
N LEU A 66 -2.92 -8.05 4.23
CA LEU A 66 -1.59 -7.99 3.62
C LEU A 66 -1.72 -8.08 2.11
N TYR A 67 -1.05 -7.17 1.42
CA TYR A 67 -0.95 -7.10 -0.03
C TYR A 67 0.50 -7.28 -0.43
N ALA A 68 0.84 -8.51 -0.84
CA ALA A 68 2.21 -8.87 -1.18
C ALA A 68 2.70 -8.16 -2.46
N GLY A 69 3.94 -7.69 -2.46
CA GLY A 69 4.56 -7.04 -3.60
C GLY A 69 4.85 -8.02 -4.74
N ASN A 70 4.65 -7.60 -5.98
CA ASN A 70 4.97 -8.44 -7.15
C ASN A 70 6.34 -8.15 -7.79
N GLY A 71 7.12 -7.23 -7.19
CA GLY A 71 8.45 -6.83 -7.69
C GLY A 71 8.42 -5.96 -8.94
N LYS A 72 7.25 -5.65 -9.48
CA LYS A 72 7.04 -4.81 -10.69
C LYS A 72 6.30 -3.52 -10.36
N GLY A 73 6.33 -3.10 -9.09
CA GLY A 73 5.66 -1.89 -8.61
C GLY A 73 4.15 -2.02 -8.39
N ARG A 74 3.60 -3.26 -8.37
CA ARG A 74 2.22 -3.54 -7.98
C ARG A 74 2.17 -4.55 -6.85
N VAL A 75 0.98 -4.76 -6.31
CA VAL A 75 0.70 -5.80 -5.32
C VAL A 75 -0.26 -6.87 -5.86
N TYR A 76 -0.23 -8.03 -5.24
CA TYR A 76 -1.23 -9.08 -5.42
C TYR A 76 -2.53 -8.76 -4.67
N ALA A 77 -3.55 -9.59 -4.87
CA ALA A 77 -4.79 -9.52 -4.11
C ALA A 77 -4.52 -9.67 -2.60
N GLY A 78 -5.16 -8.82 -1.79
CA GLY A 78 -4.93 -8.79 -0.36
C GLY A 78 -5.52 -10.00 0.36
N ARG A 79 -4.72 -10.66 1.21
CA ARG A 79 -5.18 -11.73 2.11
C ARG A 79 -5.42 -11.18 3.52
N VAL A 80 -6.44 -11.71 4.19
CA VAL A 80 -6.69 -11.38 5.61
C VAL A 80 -5.60 -12.03 6.47
N ILE A 81 -4.98 -11.23 7.33
CA ILE A 81 -3.97 -11.65 8.32
C ILE A 81 -4.39 -11.33 9.76
N GLY A 82 -5.57 -10.73 9.94
CA GLY A 82 -6.17 -10.47 11.25
C GLY A 82 -7.57 -9.87 11.12
N THR A 83 -8.32 -9.90 12.22
CA THR A 83 -9.67 -9.32 12.33
C THR A 83 -9.79 -8.50 13.62
N GLY A 84 -10.75 -7.59 13.69
CA GLY A 84 -10.96 -6.75 14.88
C GLY A 84 -10.06 -5.50 14.97
N TRP A 85 -9.41 -5.12 13.87
CA TRP A 85 -8.41 -4.03 13.86
C TRP A 85 -9.00 -2.62 13.66
N GLN A 86 -10.32 -2.49 13.58
CA GLN A 86 -11.02 -1.22 13.32
C GLN A 86 -10.80 -0.12 14.36
N ARG A 87 -10.16 -0.43 15.49
CA ARG A 87 -9.83 0.54 16.55
C ARG A 87 -8.43 1.16 16.39
N TYR A 88 -7.64 0.70 15.43
CA TYR A 88 -6.24 1.09 15.27
C TYR A 88 -6.01 2.00 14.05
N PHE A 89 -7.08 2.63 13.54
CA PHE A 89 -7.02 3.68 12.54
C PHE A 89 -8.08 4.75 12.78
#